data_AF-A0A258TJD8-F1
#
_entry.id   AF-A0A258TJD8-F1
#
_cell.length_a   1.000
_cell.length_b   1.000
_cell.length_c   1.000
_cell.angle_alpha   90.00
_cell.angle_beta   90.00
_cell.angle_gamma   90.00
#
_symmetry.space_group_name_H-M   'P 1'
#
loop_
_entity.id
_entity.type
_entity.pdbx_description
1 polymer ?
#
loop_
_entity_poly.entity_id
_entity_poly.type
_entity_poly.pdbx_seq_one_letter_code
_entity_poly.pdbx_strand_id
1 'polypeptide(L)'
;MILLSLSHFVNVIVVTIIPVLIARDAPAMTACYGPDSAARRILACLYATIAIVSAVALVGQASGNTALSIAIAGVLFPMQIAYKLMTLPAVGWRNPVVKSNLAIALLHTVTLAMLWHEGALYVGGR
;
A
#
# COMPACT_ATOMS: atom_id res chain seq x y z
N MET A 1 11.10 -1.26 13.57
CA MET A 1 9.67 -1.41 14.00
C MET A 1 8.77 -0.21 13.73
N ILE A 2 9.16 1.03 14.05
CA ILE A 2 8.33 2.23 13.81
C ILE A 2 7.99 2.41 12.31
N LEU A 3 8.98 2.25 11.43
CA LEU A 3 8.80 2.36 9.97
C LEU A 3 7.84 1.31 9.39
N LEU A 4 7.85 0.10 9.95
CA LEU A 4 6.93 -0.97 9.56
C LEU A 4 5.48 -0.59 9.89
N SER A 5 5.24 -0.14 11.12
CA SER A 5 3.91 0.34 11.52
C SER A 5 3.48 1.55 10.70
N LEU A 6 4.38 2.50 10.48
CA LEU A 6 4.09 3.68 9.66
C LEU A 6 3.70 3.30 8.23
N SER A 7 4.42 2.35 7.62
CA SER A 7 4.14 1.89 6.25
C SER A 7 2.79 1.19 6.12
N HIS A 8 2.46 0.30 7.06
CA HIS A 8 1.13 -0.32 7.10
C HIS A 8 0.03 0.71 7.40
N PHE A 9 0.28 1.66 8.29
CA PHE A 9 -0.65 2.73 8.61
C PHE A 9 -0.95 3.62 7.39
N VAL A 10 0.08 4.01 6.64
CA VAL A 10 -0.08 4.76 5.38
C VAL A 10 -0.93 3.97 4.38
N ASN A 11 -0.72 2.65 4.26
CA ASN A 11 -1.59 1.82 3.43
C ASN A 11 -3.04 1.85 3.92
N VAL A 12 -3.28 1.70 5.22
CA VAL A 12 -4.65 1.75 5.76
C VAL A 12 -5.30 3.10 5.46
N ILE A 13 -4.65 4.23 5.75
CA ILE A 13 -5.26 5.54 5.55
C ILE A 13 -5.50 5.84 4.07
N VAL A 14 -4.45 5.79 3.26
CA VAL A 14 -4.54 6.16 1.83
C VAL A 14 -5.47 5.21 1.10
N VAL A 15 -5.32 3.91 1.37
CA VAL A 15 -5.98 2.87 0.59
C VAL A 15 -7.36 2.51 1.17
N THR A 16 -7.78 3.09 2.30
CA THR A 16 -9.21 3.09 2.74
C THR A 16 -9.97 4.27 2.17
N ILE A 17 -9.36 5.47 2.15
CA ILE A 17 -10.03 6.68 1.67
C ILE A 17 -10.36 6.56 0.17
N ILE A 18 -9.42 6.07 -0.63
CA ILE A 18 -9.59 6.00 -2.09
C ILE A 18 -10.76 5.09 -2.51
N PRO A 19 -10.91 3.84 -2.03
CA PRO A 19 -12.09 3.01 -2.32
C PRO A 19 -13.41 3.67 -1.96
N VAL A 20 -13.48 4.34 -0.81
CA VAL A 20 -14.70 5.03 -0.38
C VAL A 20 -15.04 6.18 -1.34
N LEU A 21 -14.05 6.96 -1.75
CA LEU A 21 -14.25 8.05 -2.71
C LEU A 21 -14.61 7.53 -4.10
N ILE A 22 -14.03 6.42 -4.55
CA ILE A 22 -14.39 5.76 -5.81
C ILE A 22 -15.81 5.22 -5.76
N ALA A 23 -16.20 4.56 -4.66
CA ALA A 23 -17.54 3.99 -4.49
C ALA A 23 -18.63 5.08 -4.46
N ARG A 24 -18.29 6.28 -4.01
CA ARG A 24 -19.17 7.47 -4.00
C ARG A 24 -19.12 8.30 -5.30
N ASP A 25 -18.33 7.87 -6.29
CA ASP A 25 -18.10 8.59 -7.54
C ASP A 25 -17.77 10.09 -7.33
N ALA A 26 -16.88 10.38 -6.38
CA ALA A 26 -16.51 11.76 -6.10
C ALA A 26 -15.87 12.42 -7.34
N PRO A 27 -16.17 13.71 -7.65
CA PRO A 27 -15.66 14.36 -8.87
C PRO A 27 -14.14 14.32 -9.03
N ALA A 28 -13.39 14.40 -7.92
CA ALA A 28 -11.94 14.28 -7.91
C ALA A 28 -11.45 12.91 -8.39
N MET A 29 -12.22 11.83 -8.18
CA MET A 29 -11.89 10.50 -8.66
C MET A 29 -12.04 10.41 -10.17
N THR A 30 -13.02 11.09 -10.76
CA THR A 30 -13.16 11.17 -12.22
C THR A 30 -11.96 11.85 -12.87
N ALA A 31 -11.46 12.93 -12.27
CA ALA A 31 -10.27 13.62 -12.75
C ALA A 31 -8.98 12.78 -12.65
N CYS A 32 -8.88 11.90 -11.63
CA CYS A 32 -7.66 11.14 -11.37
C CYS A 32 -7.67 9.72 -11.97
N TYR A 33 -8.83 9.07 -12.02
CA TYR A 33 -9.01 7.66 -12.39
C TYR A 33 -9.95 7.46 -13.59
N GLY A 34 -10.49 8.53 -14.15
CA GLY A 34 -11.48 8.46 -15.22
C GLY A 34 -12.91 8.21 -14.72
N PRO A 35 -13.89 8.17 -15.64
CA PRO A 35 -15.31 8.03 -15.32
C PRO A 35 -15.62 6.70 -14.59
N ASP A 36 -16.79 6.63 -13.97
CA ASP A 36 -17.23 5.40 -13.32
C ASP A 36 -17.30 4.25 -14.31
N SER A 37 -16.62 3.16 -13.96
CA SER A 37 -16.46 2.00 -14.82
C SER A 37 -16.17 0.77 -13.96
N ALA A 38 -16.41 -0.41 -14.54
CA ALA A 38 -16.09 -1.68 -13.90
C ALA A 38 -14.60 -1.75 -13.52
N ALA A 39 -13.69 -1.26 -14.38
CA ALA A 39 -12.26 -1.22 -14.10
C ALA A 39 -11.94 -0.38 -12.85
N ARG A 40 -12.54 0.80 -12.72
CA ARG A 40 -12.34 1.68 -11.55
C ARG A 40 -12.86 1.06 -10.26
N ARG A 41 -13.99 0.33 -10.33
CA ARG A 41 -14.56 -0.40 -9.18
C ARG A 41 -13.71 -1.60 -8.77
N ILE A 42 -13.16 -2.35 -9.73
CA ILE A 42 -12.20 -3.43 -9.46
C ILE A 42 -10.94 -2.88 -8.78
N LEU A 43 -10.44 -1.72 -9.23
CA LEU A 43 -9.31 -1.04 -8.58
C LEU A 43 -9.64 -0.67 -7.12
N ALA A 44 -10.85 -0.17 -6.85
CA ALA A 44 -11.29 0.10 -5.48
C ALA A 44 -11.34 -1.16 -4.61
N CYS A 45 -11.75 -2.31 -5.16
CA CYS A 45 -11.69 -3.60 -4.44
C CYS A 45 -10.24 -3.98 -4.10
N LEU A 46 -9.32 -3.86 -5.06
CA LEU A 46 -7.89 -4.15 -4.83
C LEU A 46 -7.33 -3.26 -3.72
N TYR A 47 -7.64 -1.97 -3.75
CA TYR A 47 -7.29 -1.02 -2.71
C TYR A 47 -7.88 -1.43 -1.35
N ALA A 48 -9.18 -1.75 -1.28
CA ALA A 48 -9.80 -2.23 -0.05
C ALA A 48 -9.10 -3.49 0.50
N THR A 49 -8.71 -4.44 -0.36
CA THR A 49 -7.93 -5.62 0.04
C THR A 49 -6.58 -5.24 0.66
N ILE A 50 -5.83 -4.33 0.03
CA ILE A 50 -4.55 -3.84 0.56
C ILE A 50 -4.74 -3.19 1.94
N ALA A 51 -5.80 -2.39 2.11
CA ALA A 51 -6.13 -1.76 3.38
C ALA A 51 -6.45 -2.79 4.47
N ILE A 52 -7.29 -3.79 4.18
CA ILE A 52 -7.64 -4.87 5.11
C ILE A 52 -6.39 -5.65 5.54
N VAL A 53 -5.56 -6.07 4.58
CA VAL A 53 -4.35 -6.84 4.88
C VAL A 53 -3.35 -6.02 5.70
N SER A 54 -3.21 -4.72 5.41
CA SER A 54 -2.37 -3.82 6.21
C SER A 54 -2.93 -3.59 7.61
N ALA A 55 -4.25 -3.54 7.77
CA ALA A 55 -4.89 -3.45 9.08
C ALA A 55 -4.65 -4.73 9.92
N VAL A 56 -4.73 -5.91 9.30
CA VAL A 56 -4.37 -7.18 9.96
C VAL A 56 -2.91 -7.15 10.42
N ALA A 57 -1.99 -6.63 9.61
CA ALA A 57 -0.58 -6.49 10.01
C ALA A 57 -0.40 -5.55 11.22
N LEU A 58 -1.12 -4.42 11.26
CA LEU A 58 -1.09 -3.50 12.40
C LEU A 58 -1.66 -4.12 13.68
N VAL A 59 -2.80 -4.80 13.57
CA VAL A 59 -3.40 -5.52 14.71
C VAL A 59 -2.45 -6.61 15.20
N GLY A 60 -1.87 -7.40 14.30
CA GLY A 60 -0.88 -8.42 14.64
C GLY A 60 0.30 -7.82 15.41
N GLN A 61 0.83 -6.69 14.95
CA GLN A 61 1.92 -5.99 15.65
C GLN A 61 1.49 -5.46 17.02
N ALA A 62 0.31 -4.85 17.14
CA ALA A 62 -0.21 -4.34 18.40
C ALA A 62 -0.48 -5.46 19.43
N SER A 63 -0.83 -6.66 18.97
CA SER A 63 -0.99 -7.86 19.79
C SER A 63 0.33 -8.61 20.08
N GLY A 64 1.49 -8.05 19.70
CA GLY A 64 2.81 -8.64 19.91
C GLY A 64 3.25 -9.65 18.85
N ASN A 65 2.38 -10.02 17.90
CA ASN A 65 2.71 -10.87 16.76
C ASN A 65 3.38 -10.07 15.64
N THR A 66 4.60 -9.60 15.92
CA THR A 66 5.39 -8.82 14.96
C THR A 66 5.80 -9.65 13.74
N ALA A 67 5.96 -10.97 13.89
CA ALA A 67 6.29 -11.89 12.81
C ALA A 67 5.23 -11.87 11.69
N LEU A 68 3.94 -11.85 12.05
CA LEU A 68 2.84 -11.72 11.08
C LEU A 68 2.95 -10.40 10.29
N SER A 69 3.23 -9.29 10.97
CA SER A 69 3.35 -7.97 10.34
C SER A 69 4.51 -7.91 9.34
N ILE A 70 5.66 -8.53 9.70
CA ILE A 70 6.84 -8.65 8.84
C ILE A 70 6.53 -9.56 7.64
N ALA A 71 5.90 -10.72 7.85
CA ALA A 71 5.54 -11.64 6.78
C ALA A 71 4.60 -10.98 5.76
N ILE A 72 3.58 -10.25 6.23
CA ILE A 72 2.68 -9.48 5.37
C ILE A 72 3.46 -8.42 4.60
N ALA A 73 4.33 -7.65 5.26
CA ALA A 73 5.14 -6.63 4.59
C ALA A 73 6.05 -7.23 3.51
N GLY A 74 6.67 -8.38 3.79
CA GLY A 74 7.57 -9.08 2.86
C GLY A 74 6.90 -9.48 1.54
N VAL A 75 5.58 -9.66 1.51
CA VAL A 75 4.82 -9.97 0.28
C VAL A 75 4.13 -8.72 -0.26
N LEU A 76 3.44 -7.98 0.59
CA LEU A 76 2.59 -6.88 0.19
C LEU A 76 3.41 -5.70 -0.35
N PHE A 77 4.53 -5.34 0.29
CA PHE A 77 5.27 -4.14 -0.09
C PHE A 77 5.99 -4.28 -1.44
N PRO A 78 6.66 -5.39 -1.78
CA PRO A 78 7.26 -5.56 -3.11
C PRO A 78 6.23 -5.45 -4.24
N MET A 79 5.07 -6.09 -4.10
CA MET A 79 3.99 -5.97 -5.09
C MET A 79 3.50 -4.52 -5.23
N GLN A 80 3.39 -3.81 -4.10
CA GLN A 80 3.01 -2.41 -4.11
C GLN A 80 4.04 -1.51 -4.80
N ILE A 81 5.32 -1.71 -4.50
CA ILE A 81 6.41 -0.96 -5.13
C ILE A 81 6.35 -1.17 -6.65
N ALA A 82 6.26 -2.43 -7.10
CA ALA A 82 6.21 -2.76 -8.52
C ALA A 82 5.04 -2.08 -9.23
N TYR A 83 3.80 -2.24 -8.76
CA TYR A 83 2.66 -1.62 -9.45
C TYR A 83 2.74 -0.10 -9.41
N LYS A 84 3.18 0.50 -8.29
CA LYS A 84 3.25 1.95 -8.12
C LYS A 84 4.26 2.56 -9.08
N LEU A 85 5.41 1.92 -9.28
CA LEU A 85 6.39 2.33 -10.29
C LEU A 85 5.82 2.19 -11.70
N MET A 86 5.10 1.11 -11.99
CA MET A 86 4.44 0.90 -13.29
C MET A 86 3.36 1.95 -13.60
N THR A 87 2.78 2.63 -12.59
CA THR A 87 1.82 3.71 -12.85
C THR A 87 2.44 4.93 -13.54
N LEU A 88 3.76 5.14 -13.41
CA LEU A 88 4.44 6.28 -14.00
C LEU A 88 4.34 6.30 -15.53
N PRO A 89 4.77 5.27 -16.29
CA PRO A 89 4.59 5.23 -17.74
C PRO A 89 3.12 5.02 -18.15
N ALA A 90 2.30 4.36 -17.33
CA ALA A 90 0.92 4.05 -17.68
C ALA A 90 -0.04 5.26 -17.62
N VAL A 91 0.16 6.15 -16.63
CA VAL A 91 -0.75 7.27 -16.35
C VAL A 91 -0.07 8.64 -16.51
N GLY A 92 1.25 8.69 -16.34
CA GLY A 92 2.05 9.91 -16.48
C GLY A 92 2.21 10.71 -15.20
N TRP A 93 3.33 11.43 -15.10
CA TRP A 93 3.77 12.18 -13.91
C TRP A 93 2.81 13.32 -13.47
N ARG A 94 1.98 13.83 -14.38
CA ARG A 94 1.06 14.93 -14.06
C ARG A 94 -0.08 14.50 -13.15
N ASN A 95 -0.39 13.20 -13.09
CA ASN A 95 -1.46 12.69 -12.25
C ASN A 95 -1.05 12.71 -10.76
N PRO A 96 -1.84 13.34 -9.87
CA PRO A 96 -1.50 13.42 -8.45
C PRO A 96 -1.41 12.05 -7.77
N VAL A 97 -2.16 11.04 -8.26
CA VAL A 97 -2.11 9.66 -7.74
C VAL A 97 -0.75 9.04 -7.99
N VAL A 98 -0.15 9.27 -9.16
CA VAL A 98 1.19 8.75 -9.50
C VAL A 98 2.24 9.32 -8.53
N LYS A 99 2.14 10.60 -8.19
CA LYS A 99 3.05 11.24 -7.22
C LYS A 99 2.92 10.62 -5.83
N SER A 100 1.69 10.44 -5.34
CA SER A 100 1.42 9.76 -4.08
C SER A 100 1.92 8.30 -4.11
N ASN A 101 1.73 7.60 -5.22
CA ASN A 101 2.23 6.24 -5.42
C ASN A 101 3.76 6.17 -5.33
N LEU A 102 4.49 7.10 -5.94
CA LEU A 102 5.96 7.12 -5.83
C LEU A 102 6.44 7.42 -4.40
N ALA A 103 5.78 8.34 -3.69
CA ALA A 103 6.12 8.62 -2.29
C ALA A 103 5.92 7.39 -1.39
N ILE A 104 4.81 6.67 -1.58
CA ILE A 104 4.55 5.44 -0.80
C ILE A 104 5.49 4.31 -1.24
N ALA A 105 5.80 4.19 -2.53
CA ALA A 105 6.78 3.21 -3.01
C ALA A 105 8.14 3.44 -2.35
N LEU A 106 8.60 4.69 -2.27
CA LEU A 106 9.84 5.04 -1.57
C LEU A 106 9.78 4.65 -0.08
N LEU A 107 8.69 4.97 0.62
CA LEU A 107 8.51 4.58 2.02
C LEU A 107 8.59 3.05 2.22
N HIS A 108 7.94 2.30 1.35
CA HIS A 108 7.94 0.83 1.38
C HIS A 108 9.32 0.26 1.07
N THR A 109 10.03 0.83 0.09
CA THR A 109 11.41 0.45 -0.25
C THR A 109 12.35 0.67 0.92
N VAL A 110 12.29 1.84 1.57
CA VAL A 110 13.11 2.13 2.76
C VAL A 110 12.78 1.16 3.89
N THR A 111 11.50 0.86 4.09
CA THR A 111 11.07 -0.07 5.13
C THR A 111 11.55 -1.49 4.89
N LEU A 112 11.46 -2.00 3.66
CA LEU A 112 12.00 -3.31 3.30
C LEU A 112 13.52 -3.36 3.41
N ALA A 113 14.23 -2.31 2.99
CA ALA A 113 15.68 -2.23 3.11
C ALA A 113 16.13 -2.29 4.57
N MET A 114 15.40 -1.61 5.47
CA MET A 114 15.66 -1.70 6.91
C MET A 114 15.38 -3.10 7.47
N LEU A 115 14.25 -3.71 7.12
CA LEU A 115 13.93 -5.08 7.57
C LEU A 115 14.94 -6.10 7.05
N TRP A 116 15.44 -5.92 5.84
CA TRP A 116 16.51 -6.75 5.27
C TRP A 116 17.81 -6.58 6.05
N HIS A 117 18.22 -5.34 6.32
CA HIS A 117 19.42 -5.04 7.09
C HIS A 117 19.35 -5.58 8.53
N GLU A 118 18.17 -5.54 9.16
CA GLU A 118 17.92 -6.12 10.49
C GLU A 118 17.83 -7.66 10.46
N GLY A 119 17.89 -8.29 9.28
CA GLY A 119 17.73 -9.75 9.12
C GLY A 119 16.30 -10.25 9.39
N ALA A 120 15.33 -9.36 9.54
CA ALA A 120 13.96 -9.69 9.91
C ALA A 120 13.18 -10.40 8.79
N LEU A 121 13.65 -10.30 7.54
CA LEU A 121 13.04 -10.97 6.38
C LEU A 121 13.52 -12.42 6.15
N TYR A 122 14.54 -12.87 6.89
CA TYR A 122 14.95 -14.28 6.84
C TYR A 122 13.95 -15.11 7.65
N VAL A 123 13.18 -15.94 6.94
CA VAL A 123 12.27 -16.90 7.57
C VAL A 123 13.10 -17.90 8.38
N GLY A 124 13.08 -17.76 9.71
CA GLY A 124 13.55 -18.77 10.66
C GLY A 124 15.00 -18.66 11.15
N GLY A 125 15.34 -17.63 11.94
CA GLY A 125 16.64 -17.63 12.62
C GLY A 125 16.85 -16.52 13.64
N ARG A 126 16.22 -16.64 14.81
CA ARG A 126 16.89 -17.01 16.08
C ARG A 126 15.91 -17.76 16.97
#